data_AF-A0AAP9YGY7-F1
#
_entry.id   AF-A0AAP9YGY7-F1
#
_cell.length_a   1.000
_cell.length_b   1.000
_cell.length_c   1.000
_cell.angle_alpha   90.00
_cell.angle_beta   90.00
_cell.angle_gamma   90.00
#
_symmetry.space_group_name_H-M   'P 1'
#
loop_
_entity.id
_entity.type
_entity.pdbx_description
1 polymer ?
#
loop_
_entity_poly.entity_id
_entity_poly.type
_entity_poly.pdbx_seq_one_letter_code
_entity_poly.pdbx_strand_id
1 'polypeptide(L)'
;MQLFEQDRNNSQPILGDIVDQFFAPVQFDALTQLASEFQRLKARIVEVHGIITEEKVSGVMGYFFSGNSSDQYGHSAMLRHTSSFNEIFSLDGALNDLTATFWSRALNQTDLQEHMPQARRRQWHECLNAWRQRGYQRGANPELDMPEFTLDNLRATIQGLMARRAEFLAERVDGIFRNLSRSHVTNTPEGFAKRMILSHIYSDFGTTDHDREGYIHDLRLVIAKFMGRDDPRRDTTTHLLNLARAHRGEWIEADCGSLRVRAYKVGTAHLEVHPDMAWRLNGILAFLHPMAIPESARTRPKRAKACGFKSKALFDRPISNAAAGVLAAMGQYFTLEPSTSFRREYDRKFVPNTLCVRYSSAELSKHLLDEVSGVLEALGGVACNGGKLKNMRYWQFAYNPEQVVRAVAVSGQLPDAKSHQFYPTPAPVAERLVQWLDIQPTETCLEPQAGQGGIADLLPKDRTLCVEVSPLHGMILREKGHTVIEGDFLAWNPGTLFDVIACNPPYSEGRWQAHLRHAGALVEAGGRLGAVLPLSARQQAAELLPGFDLEFSAPIDNAFAGTSISVLLLKATKAKTKGGQMGLGL
;
A
#
# COMPACT_ATOMS: atom_id res chain seq x y z
N MET A 1 15.13 20.05 -0.89
CA MET A 1 13.79 20.56 -0.51
C MET A 1 13.46 21.92 -1.13
N GLN A 2 14.43 22.82 -1.39
CA GLN A 2 14.16 24.15 -1.98
C GLN A 2 14.07 24.21 -3.52
N LEU A 3 14.52 23.19 -4.27
CA LEU A 3 14.48 23.18 -5.74
C LEU A 3 13.09 22.96 -6.35
N PHE A 4 12.07 22.61 -5.55
CA PHE A 4 10.73 22.23 -6.06
C PHE A 4 9.57 23.08 -5.51
N GLU A 5 9.85 24.09 -4.68
CA GLU A 5 8.82 25.08 -4.33
C GLU A 5 8.55 26.07 -5.49
N GLN A 6 9.48 26.22 -6.43
CA GLN A 6 9.35 27.12 -7.58
C GLN A 6 8.37 26.61 -8.66
N ASP A 7 8.12 25.30 -8.75
CA ASP A 7 7.13 24.71 -9.66
C ASP A 7 5.66 24.93 -9.23
N ARG A 8 5.43 25.65 -8.13
CA ARG A 8 4.10 26.14 -7.78
C ARG A 8 3.62 27.28 -8.69
N ASN A 9 4.50 27.88 -9.49
CA ASN A 9 4.17 28.98 -10.40
C ASN A 9 3.98 28.53 -11.86
N ASN A 10 2.71 28.34 -12.22
CA ASN A 10 2.08 28.77 -13.49
C ASN A 10 2.56 28.25 -14.87
N SER A 11 3.45 27.27 -14.99
CA SER A 11 3.79 26.70 -16.30
C SER A 11 2.86 25.53 -16.65
N GLN A 12 2.26 25.52 -17.85
CA GLN A 12 1.84 24.25 -18.46
C GLN A 12 3.09 23.38 -18.56
N PRO A 13 3.10 22.14 -18.05
CA PRO A 13 4.30 21.33 -18.14
C PRO A 13 4.52 21.00 -19.62
N ILE A 14 5.61 21.52 -20.19
CA ILE A 14 6.00 21.21 -21.56
C ILE A 14 6.41 19.74 -21.56
N LEU A 15 5.86 18.97 -22.50
CA LEU A 15 6.09 17.52 -22.60
C LEU A 15 7.58 17.16 -22.58
N GLY A 16 8.45 18.03 -23.11
CA GLY A 16 9.91 17.88 -23.03
C GLY A 16 10.45 17.80 -21.60
N ASP A 17 10.02 18.70 -20.71
CA ASP A 17 10.45 18.71 -19.31
C ASP A 17 9.93 17.49 -18.53
N ILE A 18 8.71 17.02 -18.85
CA ILE A 18 8.16 15.78 -18.30
C ILE A 18 8.97 14.59 -18.81
N VAL A 19 9.23 14.53 -20.11
CA VAL A 19 9.93 13.39 -20.73
C VAL A 19 11.35 13.27 -20.20
N ASP A 20 12.10 14.36 -20.06
CA ASP A 20 13.48 14.28 -19.58
C ASP A 20 13.60 13.96 -18.08
N GLN A 21 12.55 14.16 -17.29
CA GLN A 21 12.48 13.71 -15.90
C GLN A 21 12.13 12.23 -15.74
N PHE A 22 11.55 11.58 -16.76
CA PHE A 22 10.98 10.23 -16.63
C PHE A 22 11.93 9.09 -16.98
N PHE A 23 13.02 9.35 -17.72
CA PHE A 23 13.83 8.28 -18.32
C PHE A 23 15.32 8.36 -17.96
N ALA A 24 15.86 7.26 -17.45
CA ALA A 24 17.30 7.11 -17.22
C ALA A 24 18.07 6.89 -18.55
N PRO A 25 19.36 7.29 -18.63
CA PRO A 25 20.19 7.03 -19.79
C PRO A 25 20.55 5.53 -19.92
N VAL A 26 20.53 5.02 -21.16
CA VAL A 26 20.83 3.61 -21.46
C VAL A 26 22.34 3.33 -21.46
N GLN A 27 22.75 2.25 -20.80
CA GLN A 27 24.13 1.76 -20.80
C GLN A 27 24.39 0.81 -21.99
N PHE A 28 24.89 1.34 -23.11
CA PHE A 28 25.09 0.57 -24.35
C PHE A 28 26.18 -0.54 -24.26
N ASP A 29 27.10 -0.45 -23.30
CA ASP A 29 28.17 -1.44 -23.12
C ASP A 29 27.63 -2.80 -22.64
N ALA A 30 26.61 -2.80 -21.80
CA ALA A 30 25.96 -4.02 -21.29
C ALA A 30 25.29 -4.83 -22.42
N LEU A 31 24.69 -4.14 -23.39
CA LEU A 31 24.02 -4.77 -24.54
C LEU A 31 25.01 -5.51 -25.45
N THR A 32 26.24 -5.00 -25.56
CA THR A 32 27.29 -5.63 -26.37
C THR A 32 27.77 -6.94 -25.73
N GLN A 33 27.90 -6.96 -24.39
CA GLN A 33 28.22 -8.18 -23.64
C GLN A 33 27.10 -9.23 -23.77
N LEU A 34 25.84 -8.79 -23.69
CA LEU A 34 24.67 -9.65 -23.84
C LEU A 34 24.60 -10.29 -25.24
N ALA A 35 24.86 -9.52 -26.31
CA ALA A 35 24.94 -10.04 -27.67
C ALA A 35 26.06 -11.07 -27.85
N SER A 36 27.20 -10.84 -27.20
CA SER A 36 28.35 -11.77 -27.23
C SER A 36 28.04 -13.07 -26.49
N GLU A 37 27.34 -12.99 -25.35
CA GLU A 37 26.87 -14.16 -24.61
C GLU A 37 25.85 -14.97 -25.43
N PHE A 38 24.91 -14.30 -26.11
CA PHE A 38 23.94 -14.95 -26.99
C PHE A 38 24.62 -15.79 -28.08
N GLN A 39 25.61 -15.22 -28.79
CA GLN A 39 26.31 -15.94 -29.85
C GLN A 39 27.07 -17.15 -29.33
N ARG A 40 27.70 -17.05 -28.15
CA ARG A 40 28.37 -18.19 -27.51
C ARG A 40 27.39 -19.31 -27.14
N LEU A 41 26.24 -18.98 -26.55
CA LEU A 41 25.24 -19.98 -26.20
C LEU A 41 24.57 -20.59 -27.44
N LYS A 42 24.30 -19.77 -28.47
CA LYS A 42 23.79 -20.24 -29.76
C LYS A 42 24.73 -21.28 -30.38
N ALA A 43 26.04 -21.01 -30.41
CA ALA A 43 27.03 -21.95 -30.92
C ALA A 43 27.05 -23.27 -30.13
N ARG A 44 26.97 -23.21 -28.79
CA ARG A 44 26.90 -24.39 -27.93
C ARG A 44 25.63 -25.21 -28.14
N ILE A 45 24.47 -24.57 -28.35
CA ILE A 45 23.21 -25.29 -28.65
C ILE A 45 23.35 -26.05 -29.97
N VAL A 46 23.92 -25.42 -30.99
CA VAL A 46 24.14 -26.05 -32.31
C VAL A 46 25.11 -27.22 -32.20
N GLU A 47 26.20 -27.07 -31.44
CA GLU A 47 27.16 -28.15 -31.16
C GLU A 47 26.50 -29.34 -30.47
N VAL A 48 25.75 -29.10 -29.38
CA VAL A 48 25.02 -30.16 -28.65
C VAL A 48 23.99 -30.85 -29.54
N HIS A 49 23.25 -30.08 -30.35
CA HIS A 49 22.32 -30.65 -31.32
C HIS A 49 23.05 -31.56 -32.33
N GLY A 50 24.18 -31.11 -32.87
CA GLY A 50 25.02 -31.89 -33.79
C GLY A 50 25.41 -33.24 -33.20
N ILE A 51 25.99 -33.25 -31.99
CA ILE A 51 26.36 -34.47 -31.26
C ILE A 51 25.17 -35.43 -31.14
N ILE A 52 24.01 -34.91 -30.75
CA ILE A 52 22.81 -35.70 -30.53
C ILE A 52 22.28 -36.33 -31.83
N THR A 53 22.30 -35.57 -32.94
CA THR A 53 21.77 -36.01 -34.24
C THR A 53 22.73 -36.91 -35.03
N GLU A 54 24.05 -36.68 -34.94
CA GLU A 54 25.05 -37.41 -35.74
C GLU A 54 25.42 -38.76 -35.12
N GLU A 55 25.54 -38.86 -33.79
CA GLU A 55 26.07 -40.07 -33.12
C GLU A 55 24.99 -41.12 -32.72
N LYS A 56 23.73 -40.99 -33.16
CA LYS A 56 22.61 -41.84 -32.72
C LYS A 56 22.49 -41.95 -31.18
N VAL A 57 22.89 -40.89 -30.47
CA VAL A 57 22.94 -40.80 -29.00
C VAL A 57 21.59 -41.11 -28.34
N SER A 58 20.48 -40.82 -29.03
CA SER A 58 19.12 -41.13 -28.57
C SER A 58 18.94 -42.59 -28.09
N GLY A 59 19.57 -43.56 -28.76
CA GLY A 59 19.45 -44.98 -28.40
C GLY A 59 20.13 -45.37 -27.08
N VAL A 60 21.18 -44.64 -26.68
CA VAL A 60 21.94 -44.90 -25.44
C VAL A 60 21.50 -44.03 -24.27
N MET A 61 20.94 -42.85 -24.51
CA MET A 61 20.44 -41.94 -23.47
C MET A 61 19.34 -42.58 -22.61
N GLY A 62 18.56 -43.51 -23.18
CA GLY A 62 17.58 -44.29 -22.42
C GLY A 62 18.19 -45.06 -21.23
N TYR A 63 19.42 -45.58 -21.38
CA TYR A 63 20.12 -46.26 -20.29
C TYR A 63 20.57 -45.29 -19.20
N PHE A 64 21.00 -44.08 -19.56
CA PHE A 64 21.36 -43.04 -18.59
C PHE A 64 20.14 -42.59 -17.78
N PHE A 65 19.00 -42.33 -18.43
CA PHE A 65 17.78 -41.93 -17.74
C PHE A 65 17.15 -43.06 -16.92
N SER A 66 17.23 -44.31 -17.38
CA SER A 66 16.72 -45.47 -16.64
C SER A 66 17.63 -45.86 -15.47
N GLY A 67 18.94 -45.71 -15.60
CA GLY A 67 19.92 -46.05 -14.55
C GLY A 67 20.08 -44.96 -13.48
N ASN A 68 19.68 -43.72 -13.80
CA ASN A 68 19.80 -42.55 -12.91
C ASN A 68 18.44 -41.85 -12.75
N SER A 69 17.35 -42.62 -12.66
CA SER A 69 15.97 -42.12 -12.67
C SER A 69 15.57 -41.33 -11.43
N SER A 70 16.42 -41.27 -10.41
CA SER A 70 16.20 -40.52 -9.18
C SER A 70 17.48 -39.88 -8.68
N ASP A 71 17.41 -38.64 -8.20
CA ASP A 71 18.52 -38.01 -7.49
C ASP A 71 18.73 -38.62 -6.09
N GLN A 72 19.75 -38.14 -5.37
CA GLN A 72 20.06 -38.58 -4.01
C GLN A 72 18.93 -38.33 -2.98
N TYR A 73 17.91 -37.54 -3.34
CA TYR A 73 16.74 -37.22 -2.52
C TYR A 73 15.47 -37.96 -3.00
N GLY A 74 15.58 -38.82 -4.00
CA GLY A 74 14.48 -39.62 -4.54
C GLY A 74 13.59 -38.86 -5.54
N HIS A 75 13.99 -37.67 -6.01
CA HIS A 75 13.25 -36.93 -7.03
C HIS A 75 13.45 -37.55 -8.41
N SER A 76 12.35 -37.77 -9.13
CA SER A 76 12.41 -38.38 -10.46
C SER A 76 13.13 -37.49 -11.47
N ALA A 77 14.19 -38.02 -12.08
CA ALA A 77 14.97 -37.38 -13.14
C ALA A 77 14.57 -37.86 -14.55
N MET A 78 13.41 -38.50 -14.70
CA MET A 78 13.02 -39.14 -15.96
C MET A 78 12.37 -38.18 -16.95
N LEU A 79 12.84 -38.20 -18.19
CA LEU A 79 12.03 -37.80 -19.35
C LEU A 79 10.89 -38.82 -19.49
N ARG A 80 9.64 -38.41 -19.24
CA ARG A 80 8.48 -39.31 -19.16
C ARG A 80 8.19 -40.11 -20.44
N HIS A 81 8.73 -39.68 -21.59
CA HIS A 81 8.59 -40.35 -22.89
C HIS A 81 9.90 -40.28 -23.70
N THR A 82 10.67 -41.38 -23.76
CA THR A 82 11.87 -41.49 -24.60
C THR A 82 11.58 -41.42 -26.09
N SER A 83 10.36 -41.74 -26.52
CA SER A 83 9.89 -41.59 -27.90
C SER A 83 9.82 -40.14 -28.39
N SER A 84 9.80 -39.17 -27.47
CA SER A 84 9.79 -37.73 -27.77
C SER A 84 11.17 -37.09 -27.68
N PHE A 85 12.25 -37.88 -27.58
CA PHE A 85 13.61 -37.36 -27.47
C PHE A 85 13.97 -36.41 -28.62
N ASN A 86 13.66 -36.80 -29.86
CA ASN A 86 13.91 -35.95 -31.04
C ASN A 86 13.03 -34.67 -31.05
N GLU A 87 11.84 -34.72 -30.45
CA GLU A 87 10.94 -33.57 -30.35
C GLU A 87 11.47 -32.55 -29.32
N ILE A 88 12.02 -33.04 -28.20
CA ILE A 88 12.59 -32.22 -27.13
C ILE A 88 13.89 -31.54 -27.57
N PHE A 89 14.73 -32.24 -28.33
CA PHE A 89 16.00 -31.71 -28.84
C PHE A 89 15.86 -31.00 -30.20
N SER A 90 14.67 -30.52 -30.56
CA SER A 90 14.49 -29.71 -31.76
C SER A 90 15.34 -28.44 -31.71
N LEU A 91 16.23 -28.27 -32.70
CA LEU A 91 17.09 -27.09 -32.82
C LEU A 91 16.29 -25.78 -32.86
N ASP A 92 15.21 -25.75 -33.66
CA ASP A 92 14.39 -24.55 -33.84
C ASP A 92 13.73 -24.13 -32.52
N GLY A 93 13.20 -25.09 -31.74
CA GLY A 93 12.63 -24.81 -30.43
C GLY A 93 13.67 -24.22 -29.45
N ALA A 94 14.86 -24.81 -29.40
CA ALA A 94 15.94 -24.34 -28.53
C ALA A 94 16.46 -22.95 -28.92
N LEU A 95 16.62 -22.69 -30.22
CA LEU A 95 17.06 -21.38 -30.72
C LEU A 95 16.00 -20.29 -30.50
N ASN A 96 14.71 -20.61 -30.67
CA ASN A 96 13.63 -19.69 -30.38
C ASN A 96 13.55 -19.36 -28.88
N ASP A 97 13.69 -20.34 -28.00
CA ASP A 97 13.69 -20.13 -26.56
C ASP A 97 14.89 -19.28 -26.09
N LEU A 98 16.09 -19.55 -26.63
CA LEU A 98 17.28 -18.73 -26.40
C LEU A 98 17.03 -17.28 -26.83
N THR A 99 16.49 -17.09 -28.04
CA THR A 99 16.21 -15.77 -28.61
C THR A 99 15.19 -14.99 -27.77
N ALA A 100 14.09 -15.63 -27.36
CA ALA A 100 13.07 -15.01 -26.50
C ALA A 100 13.61 -14.65 -25.11
N THR A 101 14.45 -15.51 -24.54
CA THR A 101 15.11 -15.29 -23.25
C THR A 101 16.05 -14.09 -23.31
N PHE A 102 16.86 -13.97 -24.36
CA PHE A 102 17.81 -12.88 -24.51
C PHE A 102 17.16 -11.55 -24.83
N TRP A 103 16.07 -11.53 -25.61
CA TRP A 103 15.23 -10.33 -25.75
C TRP A 103 14.63 -9.87 -24.42
N SER A 104 14.13 -10.82 -23.60
CA SER A 104 13.59 -10.50 -22.28
C SER A 104 14.67 -9.92 -21.35
N ARG A 105 15.87 -10.51 -21.34
CA ARG A 105 17.03 -10.00 -20.58
C ARG A 105 17.44 -8.60 -21.03
N ALA A 106 17.50 -8.36 -22.34
CA ALA A 106 17.89 -7.06 -22.89
C ALA A 106 16.94 -5.94 -22.45
N LEU A 107 15.63 -6.19 -22.53
CA LEU A 107 14.64 -5.20 -22.14
C LEU A 107 14.65 -4.94 -20.62
N ASN A 108 14.86 -5.98 -19.81
CA ASN A 108 14.98 -5.84 -18.36
C ASN A 108 16.22 -5.06 -17.94
N GLN A 109 17.30 -5.06 -18.74
CA GLN A 109 18.51 -4.27 -18.46
C GLN A 109 18.37 -2.78 -18.82
N THR A 110 17.32 -2.40 -19.56
CA THR A 110 17.13 -1.04 -20.08
C THR A 110 15.94 -0.32 -19.45
N ASP A 111 15.29 -0.94 -18.45
CA ASP A 111 14.04 -0.50 -17.81
C ASP A 111 12.88 -0.22 -18.79
N LEU A 112 13.05 -0.50 -20.09
CA LEU A 112 12.07 -0.19 -21.13
C LEU A 112 10.74 -0.92 -20.91
N GLN A 113 10.75 -2.15 -20.37
CA GLN A 113 9.52 -2.85 -20.03
C GLN A 113 8.71 -2.09 -18.98
N GLU A 114 9.37 -1.50 -18.00
CA GLU A 114 8.73 -0.73 -16.93
C GLU A 114 8.11 0.58 -17.43
N HIS A 115 8.46 0.99 -18.65
CA HIS A 115 7.97 2.18 -19.33
C HIS A 115 7.01 1.90 -20.50
N MET A 116 6.92 0.66 -20.99
CA MET A 116 5.95 0.28 -22.01
C MET A 116 4.52 0.23 -21.45
N PRO A 117 3.52 0.76 -22.18
CA PRO A 117 2.11 0.57 -21.83
C PRO A 117 1.73 -0.92 -21.80
N GLN A 118 0.73 -1.29 -20.99
CA GLN A 118 0.26 -2.68 -20.85
C GLN A 118 -0.04 -3.34 -22.20
N ALA A 119 -0.68 -2.63 -23.14
CA ALA A 119 -1.00 -3.19 -24.47
C ALA A 119 0.25 -3.56 -25.27
N ARG A 120 1.31 -2.74 -25.24
CA ARG A 120 2.58 -3.03 -25.92
C ARG A 120 3.36 -4.14 -25.25
N ARG A 121 3.36 -4.18 -23.91
CA ARG A 121 3.95 -5.30 -23.15
C ARG A 121 3.29 -6.63 -23.51
N ARG A 122 1.96 -6.63 -23.62
CA ARG A 122 1.20 -7.80 -24.05
C ARG A 122 1.57 -8.21 -25.47
N GLN A 123 1.54 -7.28 -26.42
CA GLN A 123 1.94 -7.56 -27.81
C GLN A 123 3.35 -8.15 -27.86
N TRP A 124 4.30 -7.56 -27.14
CA TRP A 124 5.67 -8.06 -27.08
C TRP A 124 5.75 -9.46 -26.48
N HIS A 125 5.02 -9.71 -25.40
CA HIS A 125 4.92 -11.04 -24.81
C HIS A 125 4.34 -12.05 -25.81
N GLU A 126 3.30 -11.68 -26.55
CA GLU A 126 2.72 -12.51 -27.61
C GLU A 126 3.76 -12.80 -28.71
N CYS A 127 4.50 -11.80 -29.21
CA CYS A 127 5.58 -12.01 -30.19
C CYS A 127 6.67 -12.96 -29.69
N LEU A 128 7.13 -12.81 -28.44
CA LEU A 128 8.15 -13.69 -27.85
C LEU A 128 7.68 -15.14 -27.63
N ASN A 129 6.36 -15.36 -27.61
CA ASN A 129 5.74 -16.66 -27.34
C ASN A 129 4.99 -17.25 -28.53
N ALA A 130 4.87 -16.53 -29.66
CA ALA A 130 4.09 -16.95 -30.82
C ALA A 130 4.55 -18.30 -31.36
N TRP A 131 5.87 -18.55 -31.37
CA TRP A 131 6.47 -19.81 -31.81
C TRP A 131 6.06 -21.04 -30.97
N ARG A 132 5.54 -20.83 -29.75
CA ARG A 132 5.04 -21.90 -28.87
C ARG A 132 3.62 -22.34 -29.25
N GLN A 133 2.93 -21.59 -30.11
CA GLN A 133 1.56 -21.88 -30.52
C GLN A 133 1.54 -22.97 -31.60
N ARG A 134 0.57 -23.89 -31.51
CA ARG A 134 0.41 -24.97 -32.48
C ARG A 134 0.06 -24.39 -33.86
N GLY A 135 0.85 -24.74 -34.87
CA GLY A 135 0.63 -24.28 -36.25
C GLY A 135 1.30 -22.94 -36.59
N TYR A 136 2.13 -22.39 -35.70
CA TYR A 136 2.95 -21.22 -36.01
C TYR A 136 3.86 -21.48 -37.21
N GLN A 137 3.90 -20.54 -38.14
CA GLN A 137 4.81 -20.53 -39.28
C GLN A 137 5.41 -19.13 -39.40
N ARG A 138 6.74 -19.05 -39.30
CA ARG A 138 7.45 -17.78 -39.47
C ARG A 138 7.16 -17.20 -40.87
N GLY A 139 6.83 -15.93 -40.94
CA GLY A 139 6.47 -15.20 -42.16
C GLY A 139 4.98 -15.21 -42.49
N ALA A 140 4.17 -16.08 -41.88
CA ALA A 140 2.72 -16.12 -42.10
C ALA A 140 2.01 -14.93 -41.43
N ASN A 141 2.51 -14.47 -40.29
CA ASN A 141 2.10 -13.21 -39.68
C ASN A 141 3.34 -12.44 -39.19
N PRO A 142 3.94 -11.59 -40.06
CA PRO A 142 5.17 -10.87 -39.74
C PRO A 142 5.09 -9.98 -38.48
N GLU A 143 3.89 -9.55 -38.08
CA GLU A 143 3.70 -8.73 -36.88
C GLU A 143 3.86 -9.52 -35.57
N LEU A 144 3.66 -10.85 -35.62
CA LEU A 144 3.83 -11.75 -34.47
C LEU A 144 5.17 -12.49 -34.50
N ASP A 145 5.92 -12.38 -35.59
CA ASP A 145 7.22 -13.03 -35.71
C ASP A 145 8.24 -12.38 -34.77
N MET A 146 8.93 -13.23 -34.02
CA MET A 146 10.00 -12.76 -33.15
C MET A 146 11.17 -12.19 -33.98
N PRO A 147 11.66 -10.97 -33.64
CA PRO A 147 12.82 -10.39 -34.31
C PRO A 147 14.08 -11.21 -34.07
N GLU A 148 14.97 -11.24 -35.06
CA GLU A 148 16.27 -11.89 -34.89
C GLU A 148 17.13 -11.13 -33.87
N PHE A 149 17.75 -11.85 -32.94
CA PHE A 149 18.61 -11.25 -31.92
C PHE A 149 20.03 -11.01 -32.48
N THR A 150 20.20 -9.86 -33.13
CA THR A 150 21.50 -9.33 -33.57
C THR A 150 21.79 -8.02 -32.85
N LEU A 151 23.06 -7.62 -32.76
CA LEU A 151 23.44 -6.36 -32.10
C LEU A 151 22.79 -5.15 -32.77
N ASP A 152 22.66 -5.17 -34.09
CA ASP A 152 22.03 -4.10 -34.86
C ASP A 152 20.52 -4.03 -34.61
N ASN A 153 19.83 -5.18 -34.64
CA ASN A 153 18.39 -5.23 -34.33
C ASN A 153 18.13 -4.81 -32.88
N LEU A 154 18.99 -5.22 -31.94
CA LEU A 154 18.91 -4.86 -30.54
C LEU A 154 19.04 -3.34 -30.35
N ARG A 155 20.07 -2.73 -30.93
CA ARG A 155 20.30 -1.28 -30.89
C ARG A 155 19.17 -0.51 -31.56
N ALA A 156 18.76 -0.91 -32.76
CA ALA A 156 17.68 -0.26 -33.50
C ALA A 156 16.35 -0.34 -32.73
N THR A 157 16.03 -1.49 -32.15
CA THR A 157 14.81 -1.67 -31.34
C THR A 157 14.86 -0.78 -30.10
N ILE A 158 15.96 -0.79 -29.35
CA ILE A 158 16.10 0.03 -28.14
C ILE A 158 16.02 1.52 -28.47
N GLN A 159 16.75 1.98 -29.50
CA GLN A 159 16.70 3.37 -29.95
C GLN A 159 15.30 3.78 -30.42
N GLY A 160 14.60 2.92 -31.16
CA GLY A 160 13.24 3.16 -31.61
C GLY A 160 12.25 3.24 -30.43
N LEU A 161 12.38 2.37 -29.43
CA LEU A 161 11.57 2.41 -28.21
C LEU A 161 11.86 3.69 -27.40
N MET A 162 13.13 4.10 -27.29
CA MET A 162 13.51 5.34 -26.62
C MET A 162 12.99 6.58 -27.33
N ALA A 163 13.01 6.61 -28.67
CA ALA A 163 12.49 7.75 -29.44
C ALA A 163 10.99 7.99 -29.20
N ARG A 164 10.25 6.92 -28.88
CA ARG A 164 8.79 6.93 -28.67
C ARG A 164 8.38 7.03 -27.20
N ARG A 165 9.31 7.30 -26.30
CA ARG A 165 9.09 7.35 -24.84
C ARG A 165 7.98 8.32 -24.42
N ALA A 166 7.84 9.45 -25.11
CA ALA A 166 6.78 10.42 -24.90
C ALA A 166 5.39 9.87 -25.31
N GLU A 167 5.34 9.14 -26.43
CA GLU A 167 4.12 8.44 -26.87
C GLU A 167 3.72 7.37 -25.87
N PHE A 168 4.68 6.61 -25.32
CA PHE A 168 4.40 5.56 -24.32
C PHE A 168 3.77 6.12 -23.05
N LEU A 169 4.25 7.28 -22.58
CA LEU A 169 3.63 7.95 -21.44
C LEU A 169 2.16 8.29 -21.74
N ALA A 170 1.87 8.79 -22.93
CA ALA A 170 0.50 9.12 -23.32
C ALA A 170 -0.37 7.87 -23.54
N GLU A 171 0.18 6.81 -24.11
CA GLU A 171 -0.51 5.54 -24.32
C GLU A 171 -0.84 4.80 -23.01
N ARG A 172 -0.03 4.95 -21.95
CA ARG A 172 -0.35 4.43 -20.61
C ARG A 172 -1.62 5.03 -20.05
N VAL A 173 -1.71 6.35 -20.17
CA VAL A 173 -2.85 7.15 -19.71
C VAL A 173 -4.09 6.84 -20.56
N ASP A 174 -3.93 6.77 -21.87
CA ASP A 174 -5.01 6.43 -22.81
C ASP A 174 -5.50 4.97 -22.67
N GLY A 175 -4.61 4.05 -22.30
CA GLY A 175 -4.94 2.63 -22.08
C GLY A 175 -6.09 2.41 -21.10
N ILE A 176 -6.29 3.29 -20.11
CA ILE A 176 -7.44 3.25 -19.21
C ILE A 176 -8.75 3.51 -19.98
N PHE A 177 -8.81 4.53 -20.83
CA PHE A 177 -10.04 4.90 -21.56
C PHE A 177 -10.47 3.85 -22.56
N ARG A 178 -9.51 3.27 -23.29
CA ARG A 178 -9.79 2.17 -24.24
C ARG A 178 -10.36 0.93 -23.56
N ASN A 179 -10.13 0.78 -22.25
CA ASN A 179 -10.55 -0.36 -21.46
C ASN A 179 -11.72 -0.07 -20.52
N LEU A 180 -12.31 1.13 -20.58
CA LEU A 180 -13.54 1.44 -19.86
C LEU A 180 -14.67 0.51 -20.29
N SER A 181 -15.50 0.16 -19.33
CA SER A 181 -16.67 -0.67 -19.54
C SER A 181 -17.65 0.01 -20.51
N ARG A 182 -17.99 -0.68 -21.61
CA ARG A 182 -18.96 -0.18 -22.60
C ARG A 182 -20.41 -0.24 -22.13
N SER A 183 -20.71 -1.05 -21.11
CA SER A 183 -22.07 -1.19 -20.56
C SER A 183 -22.46 -0.09 -19.59
N HIS A 184 -21.49 0.67 -19.08
CA HIS A 184 -21.75 1.73 -18.10
C HIS A 184 -21.84 3.08 -18.81
N VAL A 185 -23.08 3.55 -19.04
CA VAL A 185 -23.37 4.84 -19.70
C VAL A 185 -22.76 6.04 -18.96
N THR A 186 -22.43 5.89 -17.68
CA THR A 186 -21.76 6.93 -16.88
C THR A 186 -20.28 7.12 -17.24
N ASN A 187 -19.68 6.18 -17.98
CA ASN A 187 -18.31 6.36 -18.47
C ASN A 187 -18.27 7.49 -19.49
N THR A 188 -17.36 8.43 -19.27
CA THR A 188 -17.21 9.63 -20.09
C THR A 188 -15.74 9.76 -20.46
N PRO A 189 -15.35 9.42 -21.71
CA PRO A 189 -13.95 9.42 -22.13
C PRO A 189 -13.42 10.83 -22.44
N GLU A 190 -13.87 11.83 -21.67
CA GLU A 190 -13.54 13.26 -21.83
C GLU A 190 -12.45 13.69 -20.83
N GLY A 191 -11.63 12.74 -20.37
CA GLY A 191 -10.57 12.95 -19.39
C GLY A 191 -10.87 12.46 -17.96
N PHE A 192 -9.88 12.57 -17.07
CA PHE A 192 -9.84 12.01 -15.71
C PHE A 192 -10.66 12.78 -14.65
N ALA A 193 -11.59 13.63 -15.06
CA ALA A 193 -12.37 14.45 -14.14
C ALA A 193 -13.58 13.71 -13.52
N LYS A 194 -14.01 12.62 -14.17
CA LYS A 194 -15.20 11.85 -13.82
C LYS A 194 -14.80 10.43 -13.42
N ARG A 195 -15.75 9.70 -12.81
CA ARG A 195 -15.56 8.31 -12.41
C ARG A 195 -15.32 7.43 -13.63
N MET A 196 -14.34 6.55 -13.53
CA MET A 196 -13.97 5.57 -14.54
C MET A 196 -14.37 4.18 -14.07
N ILE A 197 -15.08 3.42 -14.90
CA ILE A 197 -15.54 2.08 -14.56
C ILE A 197 -14.89 1.06 -15.49
N LEU A 198 -14.14 0.12 -14.91
CA LEU A 198 -13.56 -1.03 -15.59
C LEU A 198 -14.41 -2.27 -15.28
N SER A 199 -14.70 -3.06 -16.31
CA SER A 199 -15.38 -4.35 -16.20
C SER A 199 -14.41 -5.52 -16.28
N HIS A 200 -14.80 -6.67 -15.71
CA HIS A 200 -14.00 -7.90 -15.72
C HIS A 200 -12.63 -7.73 -15.05
N ILE A 201 -12.55 -6.89 -14.00
CA ILE A 201 -11.36 -6.81 -13.15
C ILE A 201 -11.17 -8.11 -12.38
N TYR A 202 -12.28 -8.72 -11.95
CA TYR A 202 -12.27 -9.96 -11.22
C TYR A 202 -12.94 -11.06 -12.05
N SER A 203 -12.29 -12.22 -12.13
CA SER A 203 -12.84 -13.43 -12.72
C SER A 203 -13.93 -14.05 -11.84
N ASP A 204 -14.68 -14.99 -12.41
CA ASP A 204 -15.71 -15.76 -11.69
C ASP A 204 -15.13 -16.57 -10.53
N PHE A 205 -13.88 -17.05 -10.67
CA PHE A 205 -13.12 -17.74 -9.62
C PHE A 205 -12.52 -16.79 -8.58
N GLY A 206 -12.64 -15.49 -8.83
CA GLY A 206 -12.28 -14.47 -7.88
C GLY A 206 -10.84 -13.97 -7.95
N THR A 207 -10.10 -14.39 -8.96
CA THR A 207 -8.76 -13.88 -9.27
C THR A 207 -8.86 -12.55 -10.01
N THR A 208 -7.86 -11.70 -9.86
CA THR A 208 -7.76 -10.45 -10.61
C THR A 208 -7.24 -10.74 -12.02
N ASP A 209 -7.83 -10.12 -13.04
CA ASP A 209 -7.34 -10.18 -14.41
C ASP A 209 -6.02 -9.38 -14.53
N HIS A 210 -4.95 -10.05 -14.95
CA HIS A 210 -3.59 -9.49 -15.00
C HIS A 210 -3.43 -8.34 -16.00
N ASP A 211 -4.18 -8.37 -17.10
CA ASP A 211 -4.16 -7.30 -18.10
C ASP A 211 -4.89 -6.08 -17.57
N ARG A 212 -6.09 -6.28 -17.01
CA ARG A 212 -6.91 -5.22 -16.43
C ARG A 212 -6.21 -4.54 -15.25
N GLU A 213 -5.59 -5.31 -14.37
CA GLU A 213 -4.72 -4.82 -13.30
C GLU A 213 -3.56 -3.98 -13.87
N GLY A 214 -2.96 -4.41 -14.99
CA GLY A 214 -1.86 -3.72 -15.64
C GLY A 214 -2.19 -2.28 -16.03
N TYR A 215 -3.40 -2.01 -16.51
CA TYR A 215 -3.81 -0.63 -16.83
C TYR A 215 -3.95 0.24 -15.57
N ILE A 216 -4.50 -0.31 -14.48
CA ILE A 216 -4.57 0.41 -13.20
C ILE A 216 -3.16 0.68 -12.67
N HIS A 217 -2.26 -0.28 -12.81
CA HIS A 217 -0.86 -0.15 -12.43
C HIS A 217 -0.14 0.94 -13.25
N ASP A 218 -0.35 0.98 -14.57
CA ASP A 218 0.19 2.03 -15.45
C ASP A 218 -0.27 3.42 -15.00
N LEU A 219 -1.56 3.58 -14.63
CA LEU A 219 -2.07 4.84 -14.08
C LEU A 219 -1.36 5.22 -12.77
N ARG A 220 -1.15 4.26 -11.86
CA ARG A 220 -0.44 4.49 -10.59
C ARG A 220 1.01 4.90 -10.81
N LEU A 221 1.70 4.34 -11.80
CA LEU A 221 3.06 4.75 -12.19
C LEU A 221 3.10 6.22 -12.63
N VAL A 222 2.18 6.65 -13.50
CA VAL A 222 2.13 8.04 -13.97
C VAL A 222 1.81 9.00 -12.82
N ILE A 223 0.88 8.64 -11.94
CA ILE A 223 0.54 9.43 -10.75
C ILE A 223 1.75 9.54 -9.81
N ALA A 224 2.46 8.43 -9.54
CA ALA A 224 3.63 8.44 -8.67
C ALA A 224 4.72 9.40 -9.16
N LYS A 225 4.97 9.44 -10.48
CA LYS A 225 5.91 10.40 -11.08
C LYS A 225 5.46 11.86 -10.93
N PHE A 226 4.18 12.17 -11.18
CA PHE A 226 3.64 13.51 -10.92
C PHE A 226 3.72 13.92 -9.44
N MET A 227 3.73 12.93 -8.55
CA MET A 227 3.88 13.12 -7.13
C MET A 227 5.36 13.19 -6.68
N GLY A 228 6.33 12.99 -7.59
CA GLY A 228 7.75 12.95 -7.26
C GLY A 228 8.15 11.76 -6.39
N ARG A 229 7.42 10.64 -6.50
CA ARG A 229 7.64 9.41 -5.74
C ARG A 229 8.36 8.35 -6.58
N ASP A 230 8.97 7.39 -5.90
CA ASP A 230 9.46 6.16 -6.50
C ASP A 230 8.33 5.32 -7.09
N ASP A 231 8.63 4.35 -7.94
CA ASP A 231 7.59 3.61 -8.66
C ASP A 231 6.90 2.57 -7.77
N PRO A 232 5.54 2.50 -7.74
CA PRO A 232 4.85 1.41 -7.08
C PRO A 232 5.23 0.08 -7.71
N ARG A 233 5.35 -0.96 -6.88
CA ARG A 233 5.47 -2.34 -7.37
C ARG A 233 4.12 -2.86 -7.83
N ARG A 234 4.11 -3.76 -8.82
CA ARG A 234 2.86 -4.33 -9.38
C ARG A 234 2.02 -5.05 -8.32
N ASP A 235 2.67 -5.82 -7.44
CA ASP A 235 2.02 -6.53 -6.34
C ASP A 235 1.18 -5.60 -5.43
N THR A 236 1.62 -4.37 -5.18
CA THR A 236 0.83 -3.39 -4.39
C THR A 236 -0.51 -3.06 -5.06
N THR A 237 -0.57 -3.11 -6.40
CA THR A 237 -1.83 -2.90 -7.15
C THR A 237 -2.76 -4.09 -6.95
N THR A 238 -2.22 -5.31 -7.00
CA THR A 238 -2.97 -6.53 -6.68
C THR A 238 -3.53 -6.47 -5.25
N HIS A 239 -2.73 -6.02 -4.28
CA HIS A 239 -3.19 -5.86 -2.89
C HIS A 239 -4.30 -4.82 -2.76
N LEU A 240 -4.18 -3.65 -3.41
CA LEU A 240 -5.24 -2.64 -3.45
C LEU A 240 -6.54 -3.22 -4.02
N LEU A 241 -6.47 -3.95 -5.13
CA LEU A 241 -7.66 -4.55 -5.77
C LEU A 241 -8.26 -5.66 -4.89
N ASN A 242 -7.44 -6.46 -4.22
CA ASN A 242 -7.91 -7.49 -3.28
C ASN A 242 -8.58 -6.85 -2.06
N LEU A 243 -8.02 -5.76 -1.53
CA LEU A 243 -8.62 -5.01 -0.42
C LEU A 243 -9.96 -4.40 -0.83
N ALA A 244 -10.03 -3.73 -1.99
CA ALA A 244 -11.29 -3.20 -2.51
C ALA A 244 -12.35 -4.29 -2.72
N ARG A 245 -11.93 -5.50 -3.11
CA ARG A 245 -12.80 -6.68 -3.24
C ARG A 245 -13.25 -7.25 -1.90
N ALA A 246 -12.44 -7.17 -0.86
CA ALA A 246 -12.83 -7.58 0.48
C ALA A 246 -13.89 -6.60 1.04
N HIS A 247 -13.67 -5.30 0.83
CA HIS A 247 -14.56 -4.21 1.25
C HIS A 247 -15.49 -3.78 0.09
N ARG A 248 -16.27 -4.73 -0.45
CA ARG A 248 -17.11 -4.48 -1.63
C ARG A 248 -18.08 -3.35 -1.37
N GLY A 249 -18.14 -2.41 -2.30
CA GLY A 249 -19.03 -1.27 -2.16
C GLY A 249 -18.47 -0.15 -1.27
N GLU A 250 -17.22 -0.21 -0.82
CA GLU A 250 -16.57 0.88 -0.09
C GLU A 250 -15.46 1.51 -0.96
N TRP A 251 -15.20 2.79 -0.74
CA TRP A 251 -14.09 3.48 -1.40
C TRP A 251 -12.81 3.24 -0.63
N ILE A 252 -11.84 2.61 -1.27
CA ILE A 252 -10.47 2.45 -0.75
C ILE A 252 -9.61 3.55 -1.38
N GLU A 253 -9.12 4.48 -0.56
CA GLU A 253 -8.15 5.48 -1.00
C GLU A 253 -6.75 4.87 -1.05
N ALA A 254 -5.98 5.24 -2.06
CA ALA A 254 -4.64 4.75 -2.34
C ALA A 254 -3.69 5.90 -2.71
N ASP A 255 -2.39 5.62 -2.68
CA ASP A 255 -1.34 6.47 -3.24
C ASP A 255 -1.37 7.92 -2.69
N CYS A 256 -1.46 8.06 -1.36
CA CYS A 256 -1.61 9.33 -0.64
C CYS A 256 -2.83 10.16 -1.06
N GLY A 257 -3.96 9.49 -1.30
CA GLY A 257 -5.23 10.16 -1.64
C GLY A 257 -5.28 10.69 -3.08
N SER A 258 -4.33 10.29 -3.93
CA SER A 258 -4.32 10.65 -5.35
C SER A 258 -5.28 9.80 -6.19
N LEU A 259 -5.60 8.59 -5.72
CA LEU A 259 -6.49 7.64 -6.36
C LEU A 259 -7.42 7.01 -5.32
N ARG A 260 -8.62 6.62 -5.72
CA ARG A 260 -9.46 5.69 -4.96
C ARG A 260 -10.13 4.66 -5.84
N VAL A 261 -10.33 3.47 -5.28
CA VAL A 261 -10.90 2.31 -5.96
C VAL A 261 -12.08 1.74 -5.16
N ARG A 262 -13.12 1.32 -5.86
CA ARG A 262 -14.28 0.63 -5.27
C ARG A 262 -14.66 -0.58 -6.11
N ALA A 263 -14.66 -1.77 -5.51
CA ALA A 263 -15.00 -3.00 -6.22
C ALA A 263 -16.47 -3.42 -5.97
N TYR A 264 -17.03 -4.15 -6.94
CA TYR A 264 -18.41 -4.64 -6.90
C TYR A 264 -18.49 -6.15 -7.17
N LYS A 265 -19.60 -6.77 -6.74
CA LYS A 265 -19.82 -8.23 -6.89
C LYS A 265 -19.83 -8.71 -8.34
N VAL A 266 -20.24 -7.85 -9.27
CA VAL A 266 -20.31 -8.13 -10.73
C VAL A 266 -18.94 -8.12 -11.42
N GLY A 267 -17.84 -8.02 -10.66
CA GLY A 267 -16.49 -8.02 -11.22
C GLY A 267 -16.01 -6.66 -11.76
N THR A 268 -16.74 -5.57 -11.49
CA THR A 268 -16.34 -4.21 -11.87
C THR A 268 -15.53 -3.53 -10.78
N ALA A 269 -14.61 -2.63 -11.19
CA ALA A 269 -13.97 -1.68 -10.29
C ALA A 269 -14.18 -0.26 -10.79
N HIS A 270 -14.55 0.62 -9.86
CA HIS A 270 -14.72 2.04 -10.10
C HIS A 270 -13.47 2.76 -9.60
N LEU A 271 -12.94 3.67 -10.41
CA LEU A 271 -11.77 4.48 -10.11
C LEU A 271 -12.14 5.96 -10.13
N GLU A 272 -11.58 6.72 -9.19
CA GLU A 272 -11.62 8.17 -9.19
C GLU A 272 -10.23 8.73 -8.86
N VAL A 273 -9.79 9.70 -9.66
CA VAL A 273 -8.48 10.35 -9.51
C VAL A 273 -8.68 11.73 -8.89
N HIS A 274 -7.74 12.14 -8.04
CA HIS A 274 -7.77 13.45 -7.41
C HIS A 274 -7.70 14.58 -8.46
N PRO A 275 -8.46 15.68 -8.32
CA PRO A 275 -8.49 16.75 -9.32
C PRO A 275 -7.12 17.32 -9.68
N ASP A 276 -6.20 17.46 -8.71
CA ASP A 276 -4.83 17.95 -8.95
C ASP A 276 -3.97 17.01 -9.82
N MET A 277 -4.32 15.72 -9.90
CA MET A 277 -3.69 14.76 -10.80
C MET A 277 -4.45 14.67 -12.13
N ALA A 278 -5.78 14.76 -12.08
CA ALA A 278 -6.66 14.62 -13.24
C ALA A 278 -6.34 15.62 -14.37
N TRP A 279 -6.12 16.90 -14.05
CA TRP A 279 -5.82 17.90 -15.09
C TRP A 279 -4.46 17.68 -15.75
N ARG A 280 -3.48 17.16 -15.00
CA ARG A 280 -2.14 16.80 -15.52
C ARG A 280 -2.24 15.60 -16.47
N LEU A 281 -2.99 14.57 -16.06
CA LEU A 281 -3.27 13.40 -16.91
C LEU A 281 -4.02 13.80 -18.19
N ASN A 282 -4.97 14.74 -18.10
CA ASN A 282 -5.66 15.27 -19.27
C ASN A 282 -4.74 16.04 -20.21
N GLY A 283 -3.74 16.75 -19.67
CA GLY A 283 -2.68 17.38 -20.46
C GLY A 283 -1.89 16.36 -21.29
N ILE A 284 -1.52 15.23 -20.67
CA ILE A 284 -0.88 14.11 -21.38
C ILE A 284 -1.81 13.52 -22.43
N LEU A 285 -3.07 13.23 -22.09
CA LEU A 285 -4.01 12.60 -23.02
C LEU A 285 -4.29 13.46 -24.26
N ALA A 286 -4.32 14.79 -24.10
CA ALA A 286 -4.50 15.72 -25.19
C ALA A 286 -3.36 15.71 -26.22
N PHE A 287 -2.19 15.16 -25.89
CA PHE A 287 -1.12 14.92 -26.85
C PHE A 287 -1.57 13.95 -27.96
N LEU A 288 -2.25 12.86 -27.59
CA LEU A 288 -2.80 11.89 -28.54
C LEU A 288 -4.14 12.33 -29.12
N HIS A 289 -4.96 13.01 -28.30
CA HIS A 289 -6.34 13.33 -28.62
C HIS A 289 -6.67 14.83 -28.38
N PRO A 290 -6.06 15.76 -29.11
CA PRO A 290 -6.16 17.21 -28.83
C PRO A 290 -7.57 17.76 -28.98
N MET A 291 -8.37 17.22 -29.91
CA MET A 291 -9.75 17.67 -30.16
C MET A 291 -10.78 17.05 -29.19
N ALA A 292 -10.42 15.99 -28.48
CA ALA A 292 -11.34 15.28 -27.57
C ALA A 292 -11.33 15.84 -26.15
N ILE A 293 -10.26 16.52 -25.75
CA ILE A 293 -10.04 16.98 -24.37
C ILE A 293 -10.13 18.51 -24.29
N PRO A 294 -11.21 19.06 -23.69
CA PRO A 294 -11.41 20.51 -23.64
C PRO A 294 -10.32 21.20 -22.80
N GLU A 295 -10.03 22.47 -23.10
CA GLU A 295 -9.03 23.26 -22.37
C GLU A 295 -9.35 23.37 -20.87
N SER A 296 -10.63 23.51 -20.51
CA SER A 296 -11.08 23.53 -19.11
C SER A 296 -10.70 22.28 -18.31
N ALA A 297 -10.60 21.11 -18.97
CA ALA A 297 -10.18 19.87 -18.34
C ALA A 297 -8.66 19.75 -18.18
N ARG A 298 -7.90 20.60 -18.89
CA ARG A 298 -6.43 20.69 -18.88
C ARG A 298 -5.91 21.81 -17.99
N THR A 299 -6.81 22.63 -17.44
CA THR A 299 -6.45 23.68 -16.48
C THR A 299 -6.53 23.20 -15.05
N ARG A 300 -5.62 23.69 -14.20
CA ARG A 300 -5.63 23.40 -12.77
C ARG A 300 -6.97 23.83 -12.15
N PRO A 301 -7.67 22.94 -11.43
CA PRO A 301 -8.91 23.31 -10.77
C PRO A 301 -8.66 24.36 -9.69
N LYS A 302 -9.57 25.34 -9.57
CA LYS A 302 -9.61 26.21 -8.38
C LYS A 302 -9.89 25.32 -7.17
N ARG A 303 -9.16 25.52 -6.05
CA ARG A 303 -9.31 24.70 -4.83
C ARG A 303 -10.80 24.52 -4.50
N ALA A 304 -11.22 23.27 -4.39
CA ALA A 304 -12.60 22.94 -4.09
C ALA A 304 -12.99 23.51 -2.72
N LYS A 305 -14.16 24.15 -2.61
CA LYS A 305 -14.73 24.63 -1.34
C LYS A 305 -15.36 23.50 -0.48
N ALA A 306 -15.40 22.28 -1.01
CA ALA A 306 -16.10 21.15 -0.40
C ALA A 306 -15.16 20.30 0.48
N CYS A 307 -15.74 19.51 1.40
CA CYS A 307 -15.05 18.47 2.16
C CYS A 307 -14.99 17.15 1.37
N GLY A 308 -13.98 16.31 1.66
CA GLY A 308 -13.85 14.94 1.13
C GLY A 308 -12.68 14.72 0.17
N PHE A 309 -12.69 13.59 -0.55
CA PHE A 309 -11.58 13.13 -1.40
C PHE A 309 -11.02 14.22 -2.35
N LYS A 310 -11.89 15.00 -2.99
CA LYS A 310 -11.48 16.01 -4.00
C LYS A 310 -10.80 17.25 -3.43
N SER A 311 -10.82 17.45 -2.12
CA SER A 311 -10.24 18.60 -1.42
C SER A 311 -9.09 18.20 -0.49
N LYS A 312 -8.73 16.91 -0.47
CA LYS A 312 -7.75 16.36 0.46
C LYS A 312 -6.34 16.77 0.05
N ALA A 313 -5.49 17.07 1.02
CA ALA A 313 -4.08 17.32 0.75
C ALA A 313 -3.40 16.01 0.32
N LEU A 314 -2.68 16.03 -0.81
CA LEU A 314 -2.04 14.85 -1.39
C LEU A 314 -0.74 14.41 -0.69
N PHE A 315 -0.25 15.17 0.30
CA PHE A 315 1.04 14.93 0.95
C PHE A 315 1.08 15.40 2.40
N ASP A 316 0.51 14.63 3.32
CA ASP A 316 0.70 14.92 4.74
C ASP A 316 2.03 14.32 5.25
N ARG A 317 2.25 13.02 4.98
CA ARG A 317 3.52 12.31 5.25
C ARG A 317 3.62 11.02 4.42
N PRO A 318 4.00 11.12 3.13
CA PRO A 318 4.06 9.95 2.26
C PRO A 318 5.15 8.99 2.73
N ILE A 319 4.84 7.69 2.73
CA ILE A 319 5.87 6.64 2.76
C ILE A 319 6.35 6.36 1.33
N SER A 320 7.58 5.89 1.14
CA SER A 320 8.03 5.46 -0.19
C SER A 320 7.17 4.30 -0.71
N ASN A 321 7.03 4.23 -2.04
CA ASN A 321 6.31 3.13 -2.67
C ASN A 321 7.05 1.78 -2.48
N ALA A 322 8.37 1.83 -2.35
CA ALA A 322 9.20 0.72 -1.91
C ALA A 322 8.83 0.23 -0.50
N ALA A 323 8.69 1.14 0.48
CA ALA A 323 8.27 0.79 1.83
C ALA A 323 6.84 0.21 1.84
N ALA A 324 5.92 0.82 1.09
CA ALA A 324 4.57 0.30 0.90
C ALA A 324 4.58 -1.14 0.34
N GLY A 325 5.44 -1.42 -0.63
CA GLY A 325 5.64 -2.77 -1.18
C GLY A 325 6.12 -3.78 -0.13
N VAL A 326 7.10 -3.40 0.70
CA VAL A 326 7.58 -4.26 1.79
C VAL A 326 6.46 -4.53 2.80
N LEU A 327 5.77 -3.49 3.26
CA LEU A 327 4.68 -3.57 4.23
C LEU A 327 3.54 -4.47 3.73
N ALA A 328 3.17 -4.35 2.45
CA ALA A 328 2.14 -5.19 1.83
C ALA A 328 2.52 -6.68 1.80
N ALA A 329 3.80 -6.98 1.59
CA ALA A 329 4.32 -8.34 1.48
C ALA A 329 4.65 -8.99 2.84
N MET A 330 4.62 -8.24 3.93
CA MET A 330 4.90 -8.77 5.28
C MET A 330 3.94 -9.92 5.63
N GLY A 331 4.44 -10.86 6.40
CA GLY A 331 3.67 -11.98 6.90
C GLY A 331 3.97 -12.23 8.36
N GLN A 332 3.14 -13.07 8.98
CA GLN A 332 3.30 -13.44 10.38
C GLN A 332 4.65 -14.14 10.60
N TYR A 333 5.34 -13.78 11.68
CA TYR A 333 6.58 -14.43 12.05
C TYR A 333 6.31 -15.86 12.51
N PHE A 334 7.25 -16.77 12.25
CA PHE A 334 7.16 -18.15 12.70
C PHE A 334 8.50 -18.63 13.25
N THR A 335 8.43 -19.56 14.20
CA THR A 335 9.59 -20.34 14.64
C THR A 335 9.57 -21.71 13.97
N LEU A 336 10.75 -22.34 13.90
CA LEU A 336 10.90 -23.73 13.45
C LEU A 336 10.96 -24.63 14.68
N GLU A 337 10.04 -25.59 14.74
CA GLU A 337 10.02 -26.65 15.76
C GLU A 337 10.27 -28.00 15.07
N PRO A 338 10.93 -28.97 15.72
CA PRO A 338 11.14 -30.30 15.14
C PRO A 338 9.79 -30.92 14.72
N SER A 339 9.72 -31.38 13.48
CA SER A 339 8.49 -31.93 12.93
C SER A 339 8.25 -33.35 13.40
N THR A 340 6.98 -33.69 13.60
CA THR A 340 6.53 -35.07 13.86
C THR A 340 6.34 -35.88 12.58
N SER A 341 6.38 -35.23 11.41
CA SER A 341 6.24 -35.87 10.10
C SER A 341 7.58 -36.37 9.59
N PHE A 342 7.61 -37.62 9.12
CA PHE A 342 8.78 -38.17 8.42
C PHE A 342 9.12 -37.48 7.08
N ARG A 343 8.24 -36.62 6.56
CA ARG A 343 8.41 -35.94 5.26
C ARG A 343 9.16 -34.60 5.37
N ARG A 344 9.34 -34.06 6.57
CA ARG A 344 10.01 -32.76 6.79
C ARG A 344 10.64 -32.69 8.17
N GLU A 345 11.79 -32.03 8.27
CA GLU A 345 12.56 -31.96 9.51
C GLU A 345 11.98 -30.96 10.52
N TYR A 346 11.33 -29.88 10.05
CA TYR A 346 10.76 -28.83 10.90
C TYR A 346 9.34 -28.44 10.48
N ASP A 347 8.52 -28.10 11.48
CA ASP A 347 7.21 -27.47 11.36
C ASP A 347 7.30 -25.97 11.65
N ARG A 348 6.48 -25.18 10.96
CA ARG A 348 6.36 -23.73 11.19
C ARG A 348 5.30 -23.45 12.25
N LYS A 349 5.68 -22.80 13.35
CA LYS A 349 4.77 -22.31 14.37
C LYS A 349 4.67 -20.80 14.32
N PHE A 350 3.52 -20.31 13.90
CA PHE A 350 3.28 -18.88 13.77
C PHE A 350 3.11 -18.21 15.14
N VAL A 351 3.78 -17.07 15.32
CA VAL A 351 3.72 -16.27 16.53
C VAL A 351 2.59 -15.25 16.41
N PRO A 352 1.55 -15.27 17.26
CA PRO A 352 0.43 -14.33 17.21
C PRO A 352 0.87 -12.86 17.26
N ASN A 353 0.13 -11.98 16.59
CA ASN A 353 0.33 -10.53 16.64
C ASN A 353 1.75 -10.08 16.24
N THR A 354 2.33 -10.75 15.25
CA THR A 354 3.66 -10.41 14.73
C THR A 354 3.64 -10.18 13.23
N LEU A 355 4.58 -9.37 12.75
CA LEU A 355 4.92 -9.28 11.34
C LEU A 355 6.43 -9.34 11.15
N CYS A 356 6.88 -10.05 10.14
CA CYS A 356 8.28 -10.10 9.72
C CYS A 356 8.43 -9.75 8.24
N VAL A 357 9.58 -9.20 7.91
CA VAL A 357 10.01 -9.06 6.51
C VAL A 357 10.29 -10.46 5.96
N ARG A 358 9.75 -10.79 4.78
CA ARG A 358 9.97 -12.09 4.14
C ARG A 358 11.42 -12.27 3.70
N TYR A 359 11.92 -13.51 3.82
CA TYR A 359 13.28 -13.93 3.44
C TYR A 359 13.67 -13.59 1.99
N SER A 360 12.72 -13.58 1.05
CA SER A 360 12.96 -13.22 -0.36
C SER A 360 13.30 -11.74 -0.58
N SER A 361 13.25 -10.91 0.46
CA SER A 361 13.58 -9.48 0.42
C SER A 361 15.07 -9.24 0.72
N ALA A 362 15.93 -10.17 0.28
CA ALA A 362 17.20 -10.53 0.92
C ALA A 362 18.21 -9.39 1.17
N GLU A 363 18.05 -8.23 0.55
CA GLU A 363 18.92 -7.07 0.79
C GLU A 363 18.11 -5.77 0.71
N LEU A 364 17.12 -5.59 1.60
CA LEU A 364 16.53 -4.27 1.77
C LEU A 364 17.63 -3.28 2.19
N SER A 365 17.69 -2.14 1.51
CA SER A 365 18.64 -1.09 1.88
C SER A 365 18.40 -0.66 3.32
N LYS A 366 19.46 -0.25 4.03
CA LYS A 366 19.36 0.22 5.42
C LYS A 366 18.30 1.31 5.57
N HIS A 367 18.28 2.27 4.65
CA HIS A 367 17.29 3.35 4.64
C HIS A 367 15.85 2.87 4.51
N LEU A 368 15.60 1.88 3.63
CA LEU A 368 14.27 1.31 3.46
C LEU A 368 13.82 0.52 4.69
N LEU A 369 14.74 -0.22 5.33
CA LEU A 369 14.46 -0.90 6.60
C LEU A 369 14.16 0.09 7.72
N ASP A 370 14.91 1.19 7.82
CA ASP A 370 14.69 2.21 8.84
C ASP A 370 13.33 2.90 8.65
N GLU A 371 12.92 3.18 7.40
CA GLU A 371 11.59 3.70 7.07
C GLU A 371 10.48 2.72 7.46
N VAL A 372 10.59 1.45 7.04
CA VAL A 372 9.61 0.40 7.40
C VAL A 372 9.54 0.21 8.92
N SER A 373 10.67 0.22 9.61
CA SER A 373 10.72 0.12 11.07
C SER A 373 9.98 1.28 11.73
N GLY A 374 10.24 2.51 11.27
CA GLY A 374 9.55 3.71 11.77
C GLY A 374 8.04 3.68 11.53
N VAL A 375 7.58 3.10 10.41
CA VAL A 375 6.15 2.88 10.16
C VAL A 375 5.57 1.89 11.16
N LEU A 376 6.21 0.73 11.36
CA LEU A 376 5.70 -0.30 12.26
C LEU A 376 5.70 0.16 13.72
N GLU A 377 6.73 0.89 14.14
CA GLU A 377 6.82 1.52 15.47
C GLU A 377 5.73 2.57 15.68
N ALA A 378 5.45 3.39 14.66
CA ALA A 378 4.36 4.36 14.71
C ALA A 378 2.97 3.70 14.84
N LEU A 379 2.84 2.41 14.48
CA LEU A 379 1.63 1.61 14.65
C LEU A 379 1.63 0.79 15.96
N GLY A 380 2.60 1.00 16.84
CA GLY A 380 2.73 0.30 18.12
C GLY A 380 3.50 -1.02 18.06
N GLY A 381 4.23 -1.28 16.96
CA GLY A 381 5.08 -2.44 16.82
C GLY A 381 6.41 -2.29 17.55
N VAL A 382 6.80 -3.29 18.32
CA VAL A 382 8.10 -3.33 19.02
C VAL A 382 9.05 -4.22 18.24
N ALA A 383 10.17 -3.65 17.77
CA ALA A 383 11.18 -4.39 17.04
C ALA A 383 11.79 -5.50 17.89
N CYS A 384 11.89 -6.69 17.32
CA CYS A 384 12.39 -7.90 17.97
C CYS A 384 13.37 -8.65 17.04
N ASN A 385 14.35 -9.31 17.65
CA ASN A 385 15.32 -10.12 16.92
C ASN A 385 14.84 -11.58 16.84
N GLY A 386 14.87 -12.18 15.64
CA GLY A 386 14.36 -13.52 15.29
C GLY A 386 15.01 -14.73 15.98
N GLY A 387 15.73 -14.55 17.10
CA GLY A 387 16.34 -15.65 17.85
C GLY A 387 17.18 -16.58 16.97
N LYS A 388 16.72 -17.82 16.76
CA LYS A 388 17.39 -18.85 15.94
C LYS A 388 17.41 -18.50 14.44
N LEU A 389 16.43 -17.76 13.94
CA LEU A 389 16.43 -17.17 12.59
C LEU A 389 17.15 -15.81 12.68
N LYS A 390 18.46 -15.84 12.99
CA LYS A 390 19.26 -14.66 13.37
C LYS A 390 19.19 -13.47 12.39
N ASN A 391 18.77 -13.70 11.15
CA ASN A 391 18.67 -12.68 10.10
C ASN A 391 17.24 -12.17 9.85
N MET A 392 16.22 -12.70 10.55
CA MET A 392 14.84 -12.22 10.43
C MET A 392 14.52 -11.21 11.54
N ARG A 393 14.21 -9.98 11.13
CA ARG A 393 13.58 -8.99 12.01
C ARG A 393 12.06 -9.17 11.99
N TYR A 394 11.46 -9.08 13.16
CA TYR A 394 10.01 -9.08 13.30
C TYR A 394 9.59 -8.02 14.32
N TRP A 395 8.32 -7.64 14.27
CA TRP A 395 7.72 -6.68 15.18
C TRP A 395 6.58 -7.35 15.92
N GLN A 396 6.56 -7.19 17.24
CA GLN A 396 5.48 -7.65 18.10
C GLN A 396 4.48 -6.52 18.33
N PHE A 397 3.19 -6.84 18.23
CA PHE A 397 2.09 -5.90 18.45
C PHE A 397 1.20 -6.40 19.60
N ALA A 398 0.48 -5.46 20.23
CA ALA A 398 -0.54 -5.76 21.23
C ALA A 398 -1.88 -6.24 20.62
N TYR A 399 -1.98 -6.22 19.28
CA TYR A 399 -3.17 -6.55 18.49
C TYR A 399 -2.75 -7.24 17.19
N ASN A 400 -3.69 -7.75 16.40
CA ASN A 400 -3.37 -8.33 15.08
C ASN A 400 -3.07 -7.21 14.07
N PRO A 401 -1.82 -7.04 13.60
CA PRO A 401 -1.43 -5.88 12.80
C PRO A 401 -1.74 -6.00 11.30
N GLU A 402 -2.16 -7.18 10.81
CA GLU A 402 -2.20 -7.49 9.38
C GLU A 402 -3.06 -6.51 8.57
N GLN A 403 -4.26 -6.19 9.05
CA GLN A 403 -5.18 -5.28 8.34
C GLN A 403 -4.69 -3.83 8.41
N VAL A 404 -4.20 -3.40 9.57
CA VAL A 404 -3.69 -2.04 9.82
C VAL A 404 -2.49 -1.74 8.93
N VAL A 405 -1.51 -2.66 8.88
CA VAL A 405 -0.31 -2.49 8.06
C VAL A 405 -0.64 -2.53 6.56
N ARG A 406 -1.58 -3.39 6.13
CA ARG A 406 -2.05 -3.39 4.73
C ARG A 406 -2.76 -2.08 4.36
N ALA A 407 -3.56 -1.51 5.26
CA ALA A 407 -4.22 -0.22 5.03
C ALA A 407 -3.20 0.92 4.86
N VAL A 408 -2.13 0.93 5.65
CA VAL A 408 -1.01 1.89 5.49
C VAL A 408 -0.28 1.67 4.17
N ALA A 409 0.02 0.42 3.82
CA ALA A 409 0.67 0.08 2.54
C ALA A 409 -0.15 0.54 1.33
N VAL A 410 -1.47 0.34 1.35
CA VAL A 410 -2.36 0.75 0.26
C VAL A 410 -2.53 2.27 0.20
N SER A 411 -2.78 2.90 1.35
CA SER A 411 -2.97 4.35 1.41
C SER A 411 -1.67 5.12 1.12
N GLY A 412 -0.50 4.48 1.30
CA GLY A 412 0.80 5.07 1.06
C GLY A 412 1.16 6.20 2.03
N GLN A 413 0.46 6.30 3.17
CA GLN A 413 0.65 7.33 4.18
C GLN A 413 0.46 6.78 5.59
N LEU A 414 1.25 7.28 6.52
CA LEU A 414 0.94 7.17 7.94
C LEU A 414 -0.11 8.26 8.29
N PRO A 415 -1.14 7.95 9.08
CA PRO A 415 -2.02 8.97 9.61
C PRO A 415 -1.26 9.85 10.60
N ASP A 416 -0.98 11.05 10.11
CA ASP A 416 -1.01 12.34 10.77
C ASP A 416 -0.54 12.45 12.25
N ALA A 417 0.74 12.77 12.41
CA ALA A 417 1.33 13.19 13.68
C ALA A 417 1.51 14.73 13.79
N LYS A 418 1.20 15.52 12.74
CA LYS A 418 1.54 16.96 12.74
C LYS A 418 0.39 17.93 12.44
N SER A 419 -0.65 17.54 11.72
CA SER A 419 -1.87 18.36 11.61
C SER A 419 -2.82 18.12 12.81
N HIS A 420 -2.69 16.95 13.48
CA HIS A 420 -3.49 16.56 14.66
C HIS A 420 -2.71 16.26 15.95
N GLN A 421 -1.39 16.44 15.99
CA GLN A 421 -0.56 16.25 17.21
C GLN A 421 -0.85 14.93 17.96
N PHE A 422 -0.88 13.80 17.25
CA PHE A 422 -1.04 12.51 17.92
C PHE A 422 0.23 12.17 18.73
N TYR A 423 0.14 12.32 20.04
CA TYR A 423 1.12 11.84 21.00
C TYR A 423 0.45 10.77 21.86
N PRO A 424 0.82 9.48 21.72
CA PRO A 424 0.24 8.45 22.55
C PRO A 424 0.51 8.77 24.02
N THR A 425 -0.52 8.67 24.86
CA THR A 425 -0.37 8.89 26.30
C THR A 425 0.62 7.87 26.86
N PRO A 426 1.72 8.29 27.50
CA PRO A 426 2.69 7.38 28.09
C PRO A 426 2.03 6.50 29.15
N ALA A 427 2.39 5.22 29.21
CA ALA A 427 1.79 4.26 30.15
C ALA A 427 1.78 4.75 31.61
N PRO A 428 2.88 5.31 32.17
CA PRO A 428 2.86 5.80 33.56
C PRO A 428 1.86 6.95 33.80
N VAL A 429 1.62 7.79 32.78
CA VAL A 429 0.67 8.92 32.86
C VAL A 429 -0.76 8.39 32.79
N ALA A 430 -1.02 7.45 31.86
CA ALA A 430 -2.33 6.83 31.69
C ALA A 430 -2.73 6.01 32.92
N GLU A 431 -1.82 5.18 33.46
CA GLU A 431 -2.03 4.39 34.68
C GLU A 431 -2.39 5.27 35.87
N ARG A 432 -1.61 6.34 36.08
CA ARG A 432 -1.86 7.29 37.17
C ARG A 432 -3.23 7.96 37.02
N LEU A 433 -3.61 8.35 35.80
CA LEU A 433 -4.92 8.97 35.53
C LEU A 433 -6.06 8.00 35.83
N VAL A 434 -6.01 6.78 35.29
CA VAL A 434 -7.07 5.77 35.45
C VAL A 434 -7.20 5.32 36.90
N GLN A 435 -6.08 5.12 37.61
CA GLN A 435 -6.10 4.81 39.04
C GLN A 435 -6.74 5.94 39.84
N TRP A 436 -6.44 7.21 39.52
CA TRP A 436 -6.99 8.35 40.24
C TRP A 436 -8.50 8.54 39.99
N LEU A 437 -8.98 8.09 38.82
CA LEU A 437 -10.40 8.04 38.51
C LEU A 437 -11.12 6.94 39.29
N ASP A 438 -10.49 5.97 39.94
CA ASP A 438 -11.16 5.00 40.83
C ASP A 438 -12.47 4.43 40.25
N ILE A 439 -12.38 3.82 39.06
CA ILE A 439 -13.55 3.38 38.26
C ILE A 439 -14.26 2.20 38.92
N GLN A 440 -15.54 2.36 39.22
CA GLN A 440 -16.38 1.36 39.87
C GLN A 440 -16.95 0.34 38.87
N PRO A 441 -17.38 -0.86 39.30
CA PRO A 441 -17.77 -1.95 38.39
C PRO A 441 -18.96 -1.70 37.45
N THR A 442 -19.87 -0.76 37.75
CA THR A 442 -21.08 -0.50 36.96
C THR A 442 -21.01 0.75 36.10
N GLU A 443 -19.90 1.50 36.19
CA GLU A 443 -19.77 2.80 35.57
C GLU A 443 -19.39 2.71 34.10
N THR A 444 -20.06 3.53 33.30
CA THR A 444 -19.81 3.70 31.87
C THR A 444 -18.66 4.68 31.64
N CYS A 445 -17.81 4.37 30.67
CA CYS A 445 -16.60 5.12 30.38
C CYS A 445 -16.63 5.70 28.96
N LEU A 446 -16.06 6.89 28.79
CA LEU A 446 -15.80 7.49 27.48
C LEU A 446 -14.33 7.90 27.37
N GLU A 447 -13.69 7.51 26.26
CA GLU A 447 -12.46 8.14 25.80
C GLU A 447 -12.70 8.88 24.48
N PRO A 448 -12.76 10.22 24.51
CA PRO A 448 -13.28 11.01 23.41
C PRO A 448 -12.24 11.34 22.31
N GLN A 449 -10.96 11.00 22.53
CA GLN A 449 -9.86 11.14 21.56
C GLN A 449 -8.91 9.95 21.72
N ALA A 450 -9.43 8.75 21.43
CA ALA A 450 -8.79 7.53 21.89
C ALA A 450 -7.43 7.23 21.23
N GLY A 451 -7.18 7.77 20.03
CA GLY A 451 -5.96 7.53 19.30
C GLY A 451 -5.70 6.03 19.15
N GLN A 452 -4.51 5.57 19.52
CA GLN A 452 -4.19 4.14 19.51
C GLN A 452 -4.58 3.39 20.79
N GLY A 453 -5.30 4.02 21.71
CA GLY A 453 -5.80 3.41 22.95
C GLY A 453 -4.87 3.51 24.15
N GLY A 454 -4.05 4.56 24.23
CA GLY A 454 -3.09 4.73 25.33
C GLY A 454 -3.75 4.80 26.72
N ILE A 455 -4.93 5.44 26.82
CA ILE A 455 -5.75 5.40 28.04
C ILE A 455 -6.78 4.26 27.93
N ALA A 456 -7.34 4.03 26.74
CA ALA A 456 -8.45 3.09 26.52
C ALA A 456 -8.10 1.69 26.96
N ASP A 457 -6.86 1.26 26.68
CA ASP A 457 -6.37 -0.08 27.01
C ASP A 457 -6.38 -0.36 28.52
N LEU A 458 -6.44 0.68 29.36
CA LEU A 458 -6.53 0.60 30.82
C LEU A 458 -7.98 0.76 31.34
N LEU A 459 -8.93 1.12 30.48
CA LEU A 459 -10.35 1.25 30.81
C LEU A 459 -11.08 -0.09 30.60
N PRO A 460 -12.23 -0.32 31.28
CA PRO A 460 -13.02 -1.53 31.09
C PRO A 460 -13.68 -1.58 29.71
N LYS A 461 -13.12 -2.38 28.79
CA LYS A 461 -13.48 -2.41 27.36
C LYS A 461 -14.97 -2.67 27.07
N ASP A 462 -15.62 -3.48 27.90
CA ASP A 462 -17.03 -3.87 27.77
C ASP A 462 -18.01 -2.70 27.97
N ARG A 463 -17.55 -1.61 28.60
CA ARG A 463 -18.36 -0.42 28.92
C ARG A 463 -17.63 0.89 28.65
N THR A 464 -16.59 0.84 27.83
CA THR A 464 -15.86 2.02 27.36
C THR A 464 -16.21 2.27 25.90
N LEU A 465 -16.70 3.48 25.61
CA LEU A 465 -16.86 3.97 24.26
C LEU A 465 -15.65 4.83 23.88
N CYS A 466 -15.02 4.54 22.75
CA CYS A 466 -13.96 5.34 22.18
C CYS A 466 -14.50 6.21 21.03
N VAL A 467 -14.09 7.47 20.96
CA VAL A 467 -14.31 8.33 19.78
C VAL A 467 -12.95 8.63 19.17
N GLU A 468 -12.82 8.42 17.87
CA GLU A 468 -11.57 8.64 17.15
C GLU A 468 -11.82 9.16 15.74
N VAL A 469 -11.12 10.23 15.37
CA VAL A 469 -11.28 10.89 14.07
C VAL A 469 -10.49 10.19 12.96
N SER A 470 -9.35 9.57 13.30
CA SER A 470 -8.51 8.84 12.35
C SER A 470 -9.07 7.42 12.11
N PRO A 471 -9.48 7.08 10.88
CA PRO A 471 -9.97 5.73 10.58
C PRO A 471 -8.93 4.64 10.87
N LEU A 472 -7.62 4.93 10.72
CA LEU A 472 -6.59 3.95 11.05
C LEU A 472 -6.48 3.69 12.55
N HIS A 473 -6.52 4.75 13.36
CA HIS A 473 -6.52 4.60 14.82
C HIS A 473 -7.78 3.88 15.29
N GLY A 474 -8.94 4.18 14.69
CA GLY A 474 -10.17 3.43 14.90
C GLY A 474 -10.04 1.95 14.56
N MET A 475 -9.35 1.60 13.46
CA MET A 475 -9.03 0.21 13.12
C MET A 475 -8.16 -0.46 14.18
N ILE A 476 -7.10 0.20 14.66
CA ILE A 476 -6.23 -0.31 15.74
C ILE A 476 -7.04 -0.57 17.01
N LEU A 477 -7.89 0.38 17.41
CA LEU A 477 -8.75 0.26 18.59
C LEU A 477 -9.71 -0.94 18.47
N ARG A 478 -10.31 -1.17 17.29
CA ARG A 478 -11.19 -2.32 17.06
C ARG A 478 -10.42 -3.64 17.09
N GLU A 479 -9.22 -3.72 16.51
CA GLU A 479 -8.35 -4.90 16.60
C GLU A 479 -7.90 -5.17 18.04
N LYS A 480 -7.85 -4.14 18.88
CA LYS A 480 -7.66 -4.26 20.34
C LYS A 480 -8.93 -4.63 21.11
N GLY A 481 -10.10 -4.69 20.46
CA GLY A 481 -11.38 -5.06 21.06
C GLY A 481 -12.17 -3.92 21.68
N HIS A 482 -11.89 -2.66 21.33
CA HIS A 482 -12.65 -1.50 21.79
C HIS A 482 -13.89 -1.24 20.95
N THR A 483 -14.92 -0.65 21.56
CA THR A 483 -16.07 -0.09 20.85
C THR A 483 -15.72 1.32 20.37
N VAL A 484 -15.79 1.59 19.07
CA VAL A 484 -15.27 2.83 18.47
C VAL A 484 -16.31 3.52 17.59
N ILE A 485 -16.52 4.82 17.84
CA ILE A 485 -17.18 5.75 16.93
C ILE A 485 -16.11 6.46 16.11
N GLU A 486 -16.15 6.29 14.80
CA GLU A 486 -15.34 7.09 13.88
C GLU A 486 -16.01 8.46 13.64
N GLY A 487 -15.37 9.54 14.11
CA GLY A 487 -15.92 10.88 13.95
C GLY A 487 -15.16 11.97 14.70
N ASP A 488 -15.47 13.22 14.38
CA ASP A 488 -15.00 14.38 15.13
C ASP A 488 -15.77 14.48 16.45
N PHE A 489 -15.06 14.33 17.58
CA PHE A 489 -15.64 14.42 18.92
C PHE A 489 -16.41 15.72 19.16
N LEU A 490 -15.93 16.86 18.65
CA LEU A 490 -16.60 18.14 18.87
C LEU A 490 -17.93 18.25 18.11
N ALA A 491 -18.10 17.47 17.04
CA ALA A 491 -19.35 17.37 16.28
C ALA A 491 -20.22 16.19 16.75
N TRP A 492 -19.69 15.31 17.60
CA TRP A 492 -20.38 14.12 18.06
C TRP A 492 -21.21 14.41 19.30
N ASN A 493 -22.49 14.03 19.25
CA ASN A 493 -23.43 14.15 20.36
C ASN A 493 -24.23 12.84 20.51
N PRO A 494 -23.93 12.02 21.52
CA PRO A 494 -24.59 10.72 21.69
C PRO A 494 -25.99 10.81 22.31
N GLY A 495 -26.37 11.94 22.89
CA GLY A 495 -27.61 12.07 23.67
C GLY A 495 -27.62 11.27 24.99
N THR A 496 -26.49 10.66 25.36
CA THR A 496 -26.27 9.93 26.62
C THR A 496 -25.10 10.53 27.39
N LEU A 497 -25.12 10.41 28.71
CA LEU A 497 -24.05 10.84 29.60
C LEU A 497 -23.22 9.63 30.06
N PHE A 498 -22.03 9.90 30.60
CA PHE A 498 -21.08 8.91 31.08
C PHE A 498 -20.69 9.17 32.53
N ASP A 499 -20.49 8.09 33.29
CA ASP A 499 -20.06 8.17 34.69
C ASP A 499 -18.60 8.64 34.80
N VAL A 500 -17.75 8.15 33.89
CA VAL A 500 -16.32 8.47 33.85
C VAL A 500 -15.91 8.85 32.44
N ILE A 501 -15.18 9.94 32.31
CA ILE A 501 -14.53 10.33 31.06
C ILE A 501 -13.03 10.44 31.35
N ALA A 502 -12.19 9.81 30.53
CA ALA A 502 -10.73 9.93 30.62
C ALA A 502 -10.19 10.39 29.27
N CYS A 503 -9.39 11.45 29.23
CA CYS A 503 -8.92 12.01 27.97
C CYS A 503 -7.51 12.61 28.00
N ASN A 504 -6.89 12.63 26.83
CA ASN A 504 -5.69 13.42 26.53
C ASN A 504 -5.99 14.24 25.26
N PRO A 505 -6.62 15.42 25.39
CA PRO A 505 -7.07 16.20 24.24
C PRO A 505 -5.90 16.85 23.47
N PRO A 506 -6.09 17.19 22.18
CA PRO A 506 -5.05 17.84 21.38
C PRO A 506 -4.73 19.26 21.87
N TYR A 507 -3.45 19.63 21.95
CA TYR A 507 -3.01 20.90 22.57
C TYR A 507 -2.91 22.09 21.60
N SER A 508 -2.67 21.83 20.31
CA SER A 508 -2.60 22.85 19.25
C SER A 508 -3.78 23.81 19.27
N GLU A 509 -3.51 25.09 18.97
CA GLU A 509 -4.54 26.10 18.67
C GLU A 509 -5.61 26.24 19.77
N GLY A 510 -5.29 25.89 21.02
CA GLY A 510 -6.25 25.93 22.13
C GLY A 510 -7.36 24.87 22.06
N ARG A 511 -7.25 23.87 21.16
CA ARG A 511 -8.29 22.84 20.95
C ARG A 511 -8.63 22.09 22.23
N TRP A 512 -7.68 21.88 23.13
CA TRP A 512 -7.92 21.22 24.42
C TRP A 512 -9.04 21.89 25.23
N GLN A 513 -9.25 23.20 25.11
CA GLN A 513 -10.31 23.92 25.80
C GLN A 513 -11.70 23.50 25.32
N ALA A 514 -11.87 23.42 24.00
CA ALA A 514 -13.13 23.00 23.38
C ALA A 514 -13.44 21.54 23.71
N HIS A 515 -12.43 20.68 23.63
CA HIS A 515 -12.56 19.26 23.98
C HIS A 515 -12.89 19.06 25.46
N LEU A 516 -12.22 19.79 26.36
CA LEU A 516 -12.48 19.70 27.81
C LEU A 516 -13.90 20.15 28.16
N ARG A 517 -14.36 21.27 27.57
CA ARG A 517 -15.73 21.77 27.76
C ARG A 517 -16.77 20.76 27.26
N HIS A 518 -16.57 20.21 26.05
CA HIS A 518 -17.48 19.23 25.48
C HIS A 518 -17.52 17.94 26.31
N ALA A 519 -16.35 17.45 26.76
CA ALA A 519 -16.27 16.32 27.68
C ALA A 519 -17.04 16.58 28.98
N GLY A 520 -16.86 17.75 29.62
CA GLY A 520 -17.60 18.12 30.83
C GLY A 520 -19.13 18.12 30.67
N ALA A 521 -19.62 18.48 29.48
CA ALA A 521 -21.06 18.43 29.17
C ALA A 521 -21.62 17.00 29.12
N LEU A 522 -20.77 16.01 28.83
CA LEU A 522 -21.13 14.59 28.71
C LEU A 522 -20.98 13.80 30.01
N VAL A 523 -20.51 14.42 31.10
CA VAL A 523 -20.39 13.76 32.42
C VAL A 523 -21.75 13.73 33.12
N GLU A 524 -22.14 12.57 33.65
CA GLU A 524 -23.34 12.38 34.47
C GLU A 524 -23.23 13.09 35.83
N ALA A 525 -24.36 13.42 36.46
CA ALA A 525 -24.34 14.01 37.80
C ALA A 525 -23.69 13.06 38.83
N GLY A 526 -22.68 13.53 39.56
CA GLY A 526 -21.86 12.67 40.44
C GLY A 526 -20.73 11.92 39.73
N GLY A 527 -20.64 12.01 38.40
CA GLY A 527 -19.56 11.45 37.60
C GLY A 527 -18.28 12.28 37.65
N ARG A 528 -17.27 11.84 36.90
CA ARG A 528 -15.93 12.46 36.91
C ARG A 528 -15.22 12.45 35.56
N LEU A 529 -14.45 13.51 35.35
CA LEU A 529 -13.63 13.73 34.16
C LEU A 529 -12.16 13.77 34.56
N GLY A 530 -11.37 12.87 34.00
CA GLY A 530 -9.91 12.87 34.07
C GLY A 530 -9.30 13.39 32.77
N ALA A 531 -8.40 14.36 32.86
CA ALA A 531 -7.74 14.91 31.66
C ALA A 531 -6.23 15.10 31.85
N VAL A 532 -5.45 14.76 30.82
CA VAL A 532 -4.05 15.18 30.70
C VAL A 532 -4.02 16.54 29.99
N LEU A 533 -3.48 17.57 30.63
CA LEU A 533 -3.56 18.95 30.13
C LEU A 533 -2.21 19.67 30.20
N PRO A 534 -1.96 20.68 29.34
CA PRO A 534 -0.80 21.54 29.47
C PRO A 534 -0.83 22.32 30.78
N LEU A 535 0.34 22.70 31.33
CA LEU A 535 0.43 23.43 32.61
C LEU A 535 -0.40 24.72 32.67
N SER A 536 -0.53 25.42 31.54
CA SER A 536 -1.34 26.65 31.43
C SER A 536 -2.83 26.43 31.68
N ALA A 537 -3.31 25.19 31.59
CA ALA A 537 -4.73 24.85 31.77
C ALA A 537 -5.21 25.07 33.22
N ARG A 538 -4.31 25.06 34.21
CA ARG A 538 -4.67 25.15 35.64
C ARG A 538 -5.53 26.37 35.97
N GLN A 539 -5.24 27.51 35.35
CA GLN A 539 -5.97 28.76 35.59
C GLN A 539 -7.32 28.81 34.85
N GLN A 540 -7.44 28.10 33.72
CA GLN A 540 -8.58 28.18 32.81
C GLN A 540 -9.62 27.06 33.04
N ALA A 541 -9.21 25.93 33.60
CA ALA A 541 -10.08 24.76 33.76
C ALA A 541 -11.33 25.06 34.61
N ALA A 542 -11.24 25.94 35.62
CA ALA A 542 -12.37 26.34 36.44
C ALA A 542 -13.46 27.07 35.62
N GLU A 543 -13.08 27.89 34.65
CA GLU A 543 -14.02 28.57 33.76
C GLU A 543 -14.62 27.62 32.72
N LEU A 544 -13.86 26.59 32.32
CA LEU A 544 -14.29 25.61 31.32
C LEU A 544 -15.21 24.52 31.88
N LEU A 545 -15.15 24.25 33.19
CA LEU A 545 -15.92 23.21 33.88
C LEU A 545 -16.73 23.79 35.05
N PRO A 546 -17.73 24.66 34.78
CA PRO A 546 -18.55 25.23 35.85
C PRO A 546 -19.35 24.12 36.57
N GLY A 547 -19.38 24.15 37.90
CA GLY A 547 -20.10 23.19 38.73
C GLY A 547 -19.36 21.87 38.99
N PHE A 548 -18.08 21.80 38.63
CA PHE A 548 -17.18 20.71 38.99
C PHE A 548 -16.26 21.11 40.15
N ASP A 549 -15.95 20.15 41.02
CA ASP A 549 -14.85 20.25 41.96
C ASP A 549 -13.56 19.76 41.29
N LEU A 550 -12.48 20.55 41.33
CA LEU A 550 -11.28 20.33 40.51
C LEU A 550 -10.04 20.02 41.37
N GLU A 551 -9.43 18.87 41.12
CA GLU A 551 -8.17 18.44 41.71
C GLU A 551 -7.07 18.34 40.65
N PHE A 552 -5.84 18.78 40.96
CA PHE A 552 -4.71 18.79 40.02
C PHE A 552 -3.50 18.04 40.58
N SER A 553 -2.81 17.27 39.74
CA SER A 553 -1.54 16.65 40.13
C SER A 553 -0.42 17.68 40.21
N ALA A 554 0.70 17.27 40.79
CA ALA A 554 1.98 17.92 40.51
C ALA A 554 2.29 17.88 38.99
N PRO A 555 2.99 18.90 38.46
CA PRO A 555 3.55 18.87 37.10
C PRO A 555 4.31 17.59 36.80
N ILE A 556 4.18 17.11 35.56
CA ILE A 556 4.93 15.98 35.02
C ILE A 556 5.76 16.53 33.85
N ASP A 557 7.05 16.68 34.09
CA ASP A 557 8.00 17.18 33.10
C ASP A 557 8.42 16.09 32.13
N ASN A 558 8.62 16.46 30.86
CA ASN A 558 9.08 15.57 29.79
C ASN A 558 8.23 14.29 29.65
N ALA A 559 6.92 14.40 29.91
CA ALA A 559 6.02 13.25 29.89
C ALA A 559 6.02 12.55 28.53
N PHE A 560 6.06 13.31 27.43
CA PHE A 560 6.01 12.78 26.07
C PHE A 560 7.38 12.81 25.41
N ALA A 561 7.82 11.64 24.93
CA ALA A 561 9.11 11.47 24.28
C ALA A 561 9.29 12.46 23.11
N GLY A 562 10.46 13.10 23.04
CA GLY A 562 10.78 14.06 21.97
C GLY A 562 10.10 15.43 22.12
N THR A 563 9.49 15.72 23.28
CA THR A 563 8.91 17.05 23.57
C THR A 563 9.47 17.61 24.89
N SER A 564 9.56 18.92 24.99
CA SER A 564 9.86 19.64 26.24
C SER A 564 8.56 20.08 26.96
N ILE A 565 7.44 19.43 26.69
CA ILE A 565 6.13 19.83 27.20
C ILE A 565 5.94 19.22 28.58
N SER A 566 5.71 20.09 29.56
CA SER A 566 5.23 19.69 30.88
C SER A 566 3.71 19.66 30.89
N VAL A 567 3.15 18.61 31.51
CA VAL A 567 1.70 18.40 31.62
C VAL A 567 1.29 18.25 33.08
N LEU A 568 0.00 18.29 33.33
CA LEU A 568 -0.61 17.95 34.61
C LEU A 568 -1.82 17.04 34.38
N LEU A 569 -2.21 16.31 35.41
CA LEU A 569 -3.47 15.57 35.44
C LEU A 569 -4.52 16.42 36.17
N LEU A 570 -5.71 16.49 35.59
CA LEU A 570 -6.91 17.06 36.20
C LEU A 570 -7.88 15.93 36.52
N LYS A 571 -8.45 15.94 37.73
CA LYS A 571 -9.65 15.18 38.09
C LYS A 571 -10.75 16.19 38.45
N ALA A 572 -11.85 16.16 37.70
CA ALA A 572 -12.99 17.04 37.89
C ALA A 572 -14.23 16.21 38.27
N THR A 573 -14.83 16.47 39.42
CA THR A 573 -16.01 15.74 39.92
C THR A 573 -17.28 16.59 39.80
N LYS A 574 -18.31 16.09 39.11
CA LYS A 574 -19.57 16.83 38.90
C LYS A 574 -20.46 16.71 40.12
N ALA A 575 -21.02 17.82 40.60
CA ALA A 575 -21.94 17.79 41.74
C ALA A 575 -23.17 16.90 41.47
N LYS A 576 -23.60 16.11 42.47
CA LYS A 576 -24.87 15.39 42.40
C LYS A 576 -26.03 16.39 42.42
N THR A 577 -26.99 16.23 41.51
CA THR A 577 -28.26 16.94 41.60
C THR A 577 -28.91 16.59 42.93
N LYS A 578 -29.17 17.59 43.79
CA LYS A 578 -29.95 17.39 45.01
C LYS A 578 -31.32 16.85 44.58
N GLY A 579 -31.59 15.58 44.84
CA GLY A 579 -32.88 14.96 44.56
C GLY A 579 -33.98 15.80 45.20
N GLY A 580 -34.95 16.23 44.40
CA GLY A 580 -36.16 16.85 44.91
C GLY A 580 -36.82 15.86 45.86
N GLN A 581 -36.89 16.23 47.14
CA GLN A 581 -37.87 15.65 48.06
C GLN A 581 -39.25 15.90 47.46
N MET A 582 -39.82 14.93 46.75
CA MET A 582 -41.26 14.84 46.63
C MET A 582 -41.77 14.52 48.04
N GLY A 583 -42.15 15.58 48.76
CA GLY A 583 -42.97 15.44 49.95
C GLY A 583 -44.24 14.72 49.57
N LEU A 584 -44.38 13.48 50.03
CA LEU A 584 -45.66 12.83 50.21
C LEU A 584 -46.41 13.65 51.27
N GLY A 585 -47.17 14.64 50.79
CA GLY A 585 -48.22 15.29 51.57
C GLY A 585 -49.37 14.30 51.76
N LEU A 586 -49.72 14.11 53.04
CA LEU A 586 -50.77 13.27 53.60
C LEU A 586 -52.12 13.36 52.88
#